data_AF-A0AAW6UF85-F1
#
_entry.id   AF-A0AAW6UF85-F1
#
_cell.length_a   1.000
_cell.length_b   1.000
_cell.length_c   1.000
_cell.angle_alpha   90.00
_cell.angle_beta   90.00
_cell.angle_gamma   90.00
#
_symmetry.space_group_name_H-M   'P 1'
#
loop_
_entity.id
_entity.type
_entity.pdbx_description
1 polymer ?
#
loop_
_entity_poly.entity_id
_entity_poly.type
_entity_poly.pdbx_seq_one_letter_code
_entity_poly.pdbx_strand_id
1 'polypeptide(L)'
;MNESFDELNHLLFGLPYNYEDKNNYDHHDWVIKTYFDRMYNDHRFLDVVDHIVHKRGYSTDGAYCHFACEYDGFLDDMIFKEGVFFAIGYPPEKEDEIVVSEETCFHYVRLACEKYLKVHPEDLASVSNLLSKMQMS
;
A
#
# COMPACT_ATOMS: atom_id res chain seq x y z
N MET A 1 1.13 -1.15 -32.14
CA MET A 1 -0.17 -1.15 -31.44
C MET A 1 0.01 -0.16 -30.30
N ASN A 2 -0.69 0.98 -30.34
CA ASN A 2 -0.74 1.87 -29.19
C ASN A 2 -1.88 1.35 -28.33
N GLU A 3 -1.57 0.44 -27.41
CA GLU A 3 -2.46 0.15 -26.30
C GLU A 3 -2.63 1.46 -25.52
N SER A 4 -3.87 1.78 -25.20
CA SER A 4 -4.18 3.01 -24.47
C SER A 4 -3.61 2.92 -23.04
N PHE A 5 -3.31 4.07 -22.43
CA PHE A 5 -2.77 4.13 -21.07
C PHE A 5 -3.63 3.35 -20.06
N ASP A 6 -4.95 3.27 -20.29
CA ASP A 6 -5.92 2.55 -19.47
C ASP A 6 -5.91 1.02 -19.71
N GLU A 7 -5.43 0.56 -20.87
CA GLU A 7 -5.25 -0.86 -21.16
C GLU A 7 -3.96 -1.43 -20.54
N LEU A 8 -2.98 -0.55 -20.26
CA LEU A 8 -1.67 -0.93 -19.71
C LEU A 8 -1.60 -0.83 -18.17
N ASN A 9 -2.53 -0.13 -17.53
CA ASN A 9 -2.51 0.11 -16.09
C ASN A 9 -3.82 -0.30 -15.42
N HIS A 10 -3.74 -1.32 -14.57
CA HIS A 10 -4.83 -1.75 -13.72
C HIS A 10 -4.74 -1.06 -12.36
N LEU A 11 -5.77 -0.28 -12.00
CA LEU A 11 -5.81 0.53 -10.79
C LEU A 11 -7.01 0.15 -9.92
N LEU A 12 -6.84 0.13 -8.60
CA LEU A 12 -7.90 -0.06 -7.62
C LEU A 12 -8.51 1.28 -7.19
N PHE A 13 -7.69 2.28 -6.92
CA PHE A 13 -8.12 3.60 -6.47
C PHE A 13 -8.41 4.55 -7.63
N GLY A 14 -7.64 4.45 -8.71
CA GLY A 14 -7.87 5.19 -9.95
C GLY A 14 -7.34 6.63 -9.89
N LEU A 15 -7.13 7.22 -11.07
CA LEU A 15 -6.61 8.58 -11.22
C LEU A 15 -7.72 9.62 -11.46
N PRO A 16 -7.47 10.91 -11.19
CA PRO A 16 -6.28 11.45 -10.54
C PRO A 16 -6.32 11.26 -9.01
N TYR A 17 -5.15 11.09 -8.37
CA TYR A 17 -5.07 11.25 -6.93
C TYR A 17 -5.18 12.72 -6.52
N ASN A 18 -5.61 12.97 -5.28
CA ASN A 18 -5.64 14.31 -4.73
C ASN A 18 -4.27 14.65 -4.13
N TYR A 19 -3.52 15.52 -4.80
CA TYR A 19 -2.16 15.92 -4.42
C TYR A 19 -2.09 17.29 -3.70
N GLU A 20 -3.21 18.02 -3.58
CA GLU A 20 -3.18 19.48 -3.42
C GLU A 20 -3.19 20.03 -1.98
N ASP A 21 -3.22 19.21 -0.93
CA ASP A 21 -3.17 19.74 0.46
C ASP A 21 -1.94 19.27 1.24
N LYS A 22 -0.80 19.87 0.90
CA LYS A 22 0.51 19.62 1.54
C LYS A 22 0.57 20.01 3.03
N ASN A 23 -0.47 20.66 3.57
CA ASN A 23 -0.54 21.10 4.97
C ASN A 23 -1.48 20.24 5.81
N ASN A 24 -2.10 19.21 5.22
CA ASN A 24 -3.02 18.31 5.88
C ASN A 24 -2.45 16.89 5.81
N TYR A 25 -2.01 16.35 6.95
CA TYR A 25 -1.46 14.99 7.02
C TYR A 25 -2.45 13.92 6.52
N ASP A 26 -3.77 14.19 6.53
CA ASP A 26 -4.80 13.31 5.96
C ASP A 26 -4.79 13.30 4.41
N HIS A 27 -4.12 14.24 3.74
CA HIS A 27 -4.07 14.38 2.27
C HIS A 27 -2.86 13.72 1.60
N HIS A 28 -1.97 13.06 2.36
CA HIS A 28 -0.90 12.23 1.78
C HIS A 28 -1.33 10.78 1.53
N ASP A 29 -2.63 10.50 1.60
CA ASP A 29 -3.16 9.17 1.28
C ASP A 29 -2.91 8.71 -0.16
N TRP A 30 -2.57 9.65 -1.05
CA TRP A 30 -2.17 9.37 -2.42
C TRP A 30 -0.97 8.43 -2.47
N VAL A 31 -0.02 8.52 -1.53
CA VAL A 31 1.14 7.62 -1.46
C VAL A 31 0.68 6.17 -1.22
N ILE A 32 -0.24 5.98 -0.27
CA ILE A 32 -0.78 4.66 0.09
C ILE A 32 -1.61 4.09 -1.05
N LYS A 33 -2.46 4.92 -1.67
CA LYS A 33 -3.30 4.52 -2.82
C LYS A 33 -2.43 4.14 -4.02
N THR A 34 -1.40 4.94 -4.32
CA THR A 34 -0.44 4.67 -5.39
C THR A 34 0.33 3.39 -5.12
N TYR A 35 0.73 3.12 -3.87
CA TYR A 35 1.39 1.88 -3.49
C TYR A 35 0.50 0.66 -3.80
N PHE A 36 -0.77 0.66 -3.39
CA PHE A 36 -1.67 -0.45 -3.68
C PHE A 36 -1.97 -0.60 -5.17
N ASP A 37 -2.16 0.51 -5.89
CA ASP A 37 -2.38 0.49 -7.34
C ASP A 37 -1.15 -0.05 -8.08
N ARG A 38 0.06 0.36 -7.71
CA ARG A 38 1.32 -0.14 -8.27
C ARG A 38 1.47 -1.65 -8.04
N MET A 39 1.22 -2.10 -6.81
CA MET A 39 1.33 -3.52 -6.43
C MET A 39 0.26 -4.39 -7.09
N TYR A 40 -0.93 -3.83 -7.30
CA TYR A 40 -1.99 -4.49 -8.07
C TYR A 40 -1.62 -4.59 -9.56
N ASN A 41 -1.09 -3.53 -10.14
CA ASN A 41 -0.62 -3.53 -11.52
C ASN A 41 0.53 -4.55 -11.75
N ASP A 42 1.36 -4.78 -10.73
CA ASP A 42 2.42 -5.80 -10.74
C ASP A 42 1.93 -7.23 -10.44
N HIS A 43 0.61 -7.44 -10.30
CA HIS A 43 -0.01 -8.72 -9.92
C HIS A 43 0.44 -9.27 -8.55
N ARG A 44 0.83 -8.38 -7.62
CA ARG A 44 1.31 -8.72 -6.27
C ARG A 44 0.33 -8.36 -5.16
N PHE A 45 -0.88 -7.92 -5.50
CA PHE A 45 -1.84 -7.40 -4.52
C PHE A 45 -2.13 -8.38 -3.37
N LEU A 46 -2.43 -9.65 -3.65
CA LEU A 46 -2.73 -10.63 -2.61
C LEU A 46 -1.51 -10.95 -1.74
N ASP A 47 -0.30 -10.96 -2.32
CA ASP A 47 0.95 -11.12 -1.54
C ASP A 47 1.13 -9.95 -0.57
N VAL A 48 0.89 -8.72 -1.04
CA VAL A 48 0.94 -7.52 -0.20
C VAL A 48 -0.05 -7.62 0.95
N VAL A 49 -1.30 -8.01 0.68
CA VAL A 49 -2.31 -8.19 1.73
C VAL A 49 -1.85 -9.24 2.74
N ASP A 50 -1.35 -10.40 2.30
CA ASP A 50 -0.84 -11.44 3.21
C ASP A 50 0.33 -10.94 4.06
N HIS A 51 1.27 -10.17 3.52
CA HIS A 51 2.37 -9.63 4.30
C HIS A 51 1.89 -8.62 5.35
N ILE A 52 1.04 -7.67 4.94
CA ILE A 52 0.55 -6.62 5.83
C ILE A 52 -0.28 -7.19 6.99
N VAL A 53 -1.13 -8.20 6.76
CA VAL A 53 -1.90 -8.81 7.86
C VAL A 53 -1.03 -9.58 8.86
N HIS A 54 0.20 -9.93 8.49
CA HIS A 54 1.22 -10.49 9.40
C HIS A 54 2.20 -9.44 9.92
N LYS A 55 1.90 -8.13 9.76
CA LYS A 55 2.76 -7.00 10.15
C LYS A 55 4.16 -7.06 9.52
N ARG A 56 4.22 -7.47 8.25
CA ARG A 56 5.45 -7.51 7.46
C ARG A 56 5.36 -6.52 6.31
N GLY A 57 6.46 -5.85 6.03
CA GLY A 57 6.61 -5.02 4.85
C GLY A 57 6.61 -5.83 3.56
N TYR A 58 6.27 -5.18 2.46
CA TYR A 58 6.43 -5.70 1.11
C TYR A 58 6.85 -4.54 0.21
N SER A 59 7.96 -4.68 -0.49
CA SER A 59 8.52 -3.59 -1.29
C SER A 59 8.98 -4.10 -2.65
N THR A 60 8.89 -3.23 -3.65
CA THR A 60 9.45 -3.41 -4.99
C THR A 60 10.12 -2.10 -5.40
N ASP A 61 10.95 -2.11 -6.45
CA ASP A 61 11.55 -0.89 -6.97
C ASP A 61 10.45 0.13 -7.34
N GLY A 62 10.49 1.29 -6.70
CA GLY A 62 9.52 2.37 -6.91
C GLY A 62 8.30 2.36 -5.99
N ALA A 63 8.10 1.34 -5.15
CA ALA A 63 7.01 1.29 -4.18
C ALA A 63 7.37 0.48 -2.94
N TYR A 64 7.40 1.16 -1.80
CA TYR A 64 7.94 0.65 -0.55
C TYR A 64 6.89 0.62 0.53
N CYS A 65 6.88 -0.46 1.32
CA CYS A 65 6.11 -0.57 2.54
C CYS A 65 6.90 -1.38 3.57
N HIS A 66 7.00 -0.86 4.79
CA HIS A 66 7.52 -1.62 5.92
C HIS A 66 6.93 -1.14 7.24
N PHE A 67 6.82 -2.08 8.18
CA PHE A 67 6.41 -1.79 9.55
C PHE A 67 7.61 -1.26 10.34
N ALA A 68 7.34 -0.45 11.36
CA ALA A 68 8.33 -0.12 12.37
C ALA A 68 8.92 -1.42 12.93
N CYS A 69 10.24 -1.51 13.02
CA CYS A 69 10.93 -2.61 13.68
C CYS A 69 12.01 -2.07 14.62
N GLU A 70 12.39 -2.87 15.61
CA GLU A 70 13.59 -2.58 16.39
C GLU A 70 14.80 -2.59 15.44
N TYR A 71 15.71 -1.63 15.63
CA TYR A 71 16.90 -1.49 14.80
C TYR A 71 17.69 -2.80 14.76
N ASP A 72 17.78 -3.40 13.57
CA ASP A 72 18.50 -4.65 13.35
C ASP A 72 19.96 -4.44 12.90
N GLY A 73 20.40 -3.18 12.80
CA GLY A 73 21.78 -2.82 12.45
C GLY A 73 22.05 -2.62 10.96
N PHE A 74 21.05 -2.74 10.08
CA PHE A 74 21.26 -2.70 8.63
C PHE A 74 20.64 -1.49 7.91
N LEU A 75 19.62 -0.83 8.48
CA LEU A 75 18.84 0.18 7.77
C LEU A 75 18.56 1.40 8.68
N ASP A 76 19.44 2.40 8.63
CA ASP A 76 19.30 3.64 9.42
C ASP A 76 18.04 4.45 9.04
N ASP A 77 17.56 4.32 7.81
CA ASP A 77 16.39 5.04 7.29
C ASP A 77 15.05 4.37 7.64
N MET A 78 15.07 3.14 8.19
CA MET A 78 13.87 2.43 8.65
C MET A 78 13.57 2.63 10.14
N ILE A 79 14.34 3.47 10.82
CA ILE A 79 14.22 3.72 12.25
C ILE A 79 13.13 4.75 12.51
N PHE A 80 11.88 4.29 12.55
CA PHE A 80 10.80 5.03 13.20
C PHE A 80 10.16 4.19 14.30
N LYS A 81 9.63 4.88 15.31
CA LYS A 81 9.26 4.27 16.59
C LYS A 81 8.04 3.35 16.48
N GLU A 82 7.06 3.72 15.67
CA GLU A 82 5.78 3.03 15.54
C GLU A 82 5.10 3.35 14.20
N GLY A 83 4.23 2.44 13.73
CA GLY A 83 3.43 2.64 12.53
C GLY A 83 3.91 1.84 11.32
N VAL A 84 3.51 2.29 10.14
CA VAL A 84 3.81 1.69 8.84
C VAL A 84 4.25 2.79 7.90
N PHE A 85 5.43 2.63 7.31
CA PHE A 85 5.98 3.52 6.30
C PHE A 85 5.54 3.07 4.92
N PHE A 86 5.16 4.05 4.10
CA PHE A 86 4.92 3.90 2.67
C PHE A 86 5.74 4.95 1.91
N ALA A 87 6.28 4.56 0.76
CA ALA A 87 6.92 5.49 -0.15
C ALA A 87 6.75 5.09 -1.62
N ILE A 88 6.78 6.10 -2.49
CA ILE A 88 6.75 5.95 -3.95
C ILE A 88 7.94 6.69 -4.56
N GLY A 89 8.50 6.19 -5.66
CA GLY A 89 9.64 6.83 -6.36
C GLY A 89 10.93 6.01 -6.29
N TYR A 90 11.94 6.37 -7.09
CA TYR A 90 13.22 5.62 -7.15
C TYR A 90 14.42 6.57 -7.39
N PRO A 91 15.11 7.05 -6.34
CA PRO A 91 14.72 6.95 -4.93
C PRO A 91 13.50 7.85 -4.62
N PRO A 92 12.73 7.57 -3.54
CA PRO A 92 11.69 8.47 -3.07
C PRO A 92 12.22 9.85 -2.66
N GLU A 93 11.47 10.92 -2.93
CA GLU A 93 11.66 12.22 -2.28
C GLU A 93 10.88 12.27 -0.96
N LYS A 94 11.21 13.21 -0.07
CA LYS A 94 10.58 13.29 1.27
C LYS A 94 9.06 13.51 1.19
N GLU A 95 8.61 14.20 0.15
CA GLU A 95 7.19 14.44 -0.14
C GLU A 95 6.44 13.19 -0.60
N ASP A 96 7.17 12.16 -1.04
CA ASP A 96 6.64 10.88 -1.51
C ASP A 96 6.62 9.81 -0.42
N GLU A 97 6.96 10.18 0.82
CA GLU A 97 7.03 9.32 2.00
C GLU A 97 5.93 9.66 3.01
N ILE A 98 5.36 8.62 3.64
CA ILE A 98 4.42 8.78 4.75
C ILE A 98 4.58 7.66 5.77
N VAL A 99 4.54 8.01 7.06
CA VAL A 99 4.36 7.05 8.15
C VAL A 99 2.95 7.21 8.70
N VAL A 100 2.20 6.12 8.74
CA VAL A 100 0.83 6.08 9.27
C VAL A 100 0.70 5.10 10.43
N SER A 101 -0.38 5.22 11.20
CA SER A 101 -0.71 4.20 12.20
C SER A 101 -1.03 2.86 11.52
N GLU A 102 -0.87 1.75 12.25
CA GLU A 102 -1.33 0.44 11.77
C GLU A 102 -2.84 0.45 11.47
N GLU A 103 -3.64 1.18 12.26
CA GLU A 103 -5.07 1.33 12.04
C GLU A 103 -5.37 1.95 10.66
N THR A 104 -4.66 3.03 10.30
CA THR A 104 -4.78 3.66 8.99
C THR A 104 -4.31 2.73 7.88
N CYS A 105 -3.20 2.01 8.07
CA CYS A 105 -2.75 0.99 7.12
C CYS A 105 -3.83 -0.08 6.87
N PHE A 106 -4.38 -0.65 7.94
CA PHE A 106 -5.44 -1.65 7.88
C PHE A 106 -6.75 -1.13 7.31
N HIS A 107 -7.08 0.14 7.52
CA HIS A 107 -8.18 0.81 6.84
C HIS A 107 -8.00 0.78 5.31
N TYR A 108 -6.81 1.16 4.83
CA TYR A 108 -6.51 1.13 3.39
C TYR A 108 -6.44 -0.28 2.81
N VAL A 109 -5.95 -1.28 3.57
CA VAL A 109 -6.01 -2.69 3.15
C VAL A 109 -7.46 -3.11 2.90
N ARG A 110 -8.38 -2.79 3.82
CA ARG A 110 -9.81 -3.13 3.64
C ARG A 110 -10.42 -2.44 2.44
N LEU A 111 -10.15 -1.14 2.24
CA LEU A 111 -10.63 -0.39 1.08
C LEU A 111 -10.08 -0.96 -0.24
N ALA A 112 -8.80 -1.29 -0.29
CA ALA A 112 -8.17 -1.87 -1.47
C ALA A 112 -8.77 -3.26 -1.78
N CYS A 113 -8.99 -4.09 -0.76
CA CYS A 113 -9.66 -5.38 -0.91
C CYS A 113 -11.10 -5.25 -1.41
N GLU A 114 -11.87 -4.28 -0.91
CA GLU A 114 -13.23 -4.00 -1.41
C GLU A 114 -13.21 -3.66 -2.90
N LYS A 115 -12.25 -2.83 -3.32
CA LYS A 115 -12.06 -2.45 -4.73
C LYS A 115 -11.60 -3.62 -5.59
N TYR A 116 -10.65 -4.40 -5.10
CA TYR A 116 -10.15 -5.60 -5.78
C TYR A 116 -11.26 -6.61 -6.06
N LEU A 117 -12.11 -6.91 -5.05
CA LEU A 117 -13.20 -7.88 -5.19
C LEU A 117 -14.34 -7.43 -6.12
N LYS A 118 -14.45 -6.13 -6.43
CA LYS A 118 -15.37 -5.65 -7.48
C LYS A 118 -14.92 -6.09 -8.87
N VAL A 119 -13.62 -6.32 -9.06
CA VAL A 119 -13.03 -6.76 -10.32
C VAL A 119 -12.79 -8.26 -10.33
N HIS A 120 -12.39 -8.85 -9.20
CA HIS A 120 -12.04 -10.27 -9.03
C HIS A 120 -12.92 -10.95 -7.96
N PRO A 121 -14.23 -11.13 -8.21
CA PRO A 121 -15.14 -11.73 -7.24
C PRO A 121 -14.81 -13.20 -6.91
N GLU A 122 -14.09 -13.91 -7.77
CA GLU A 122 -13.61 -15.28 -7.56
C GLU A 122 -12.69 -15.42 -6.34
N ASP A 123 -12.01 -14.35 -5.96
CA ASP A 123 -11.04 -14.34 -4.85
C ASP A 123 -11.69 -14.03 -3.49
N LEU A 124 -13.01 -13.94 -3.41
CA LEU A 124 -13.74 -13.60 -2.20
C LEU A 124 -13.33 -14.46 -0.99
N ALA A 125 -13.15 -15.76 -1.19
CA ALA A 125 -12.75 -16.67 -0.12
C ALA A 125 -11.32 -16.40 0.36
N SER A 126 -10.40 -16.19 -0.58
CA SER A 126 -8.99 -15.87 -0.32
C SER A 126 -8.86 -14.56 0.45
N VAL A 127 -9.49 -13.49 -0.05
CA VAL A 127 -9.47 -12.16 0.60
C VAL A 127 -10.12 -12.22 1.97
N SER A 128 -11.26 -12.90 2.13
CA SER A 128 -11.92 -13.05 3.44
C SER A 128 -11.04 -13.79 4.45
N ASN A 129 -10.31 -14.82 4.00
CA ASN A 129 -9.37 -15.54 4.84
C ASN A 129 -8.15 -14.69 5.24
N LEU A 130 -7.67 -13.80 4.36
CA LEU A 130 -6.60 -12.87 4.70
C LEU A 130 -7.07 -11.81 5.71
N LEU A 131 -8.23 -11.20 5.45
CA LEU A 131 -8.77 -10.14 6.30
C LEU A 131 -9.15 -10.63 7.70
N SER A 132 -9.49 -11.92 7.87
CA SER A 132 -9.78 -12.49 9.19
C SER A 132 -8.54 -12.53 10.10
N LYS A 133 -7.34 -12.68 9.53
CA LYS A 133 -6.06 -12.65 10.27
C LYS A 133 -5.76 -11.27 10.87
N MET A 134 -6.33 -10.22 10.29
CA MET A 134 -6.17 -8.83 10.74
C MET A 134 -6.97 -8.53 12.02
N GLN A 135 -7.97 -9.36 12.38
CA GLN A 135 -8.88 -9.10 13.51
C GLN A 135 -8.31 -9.51 14.88
N MET A 136 -6.99 -9.73 15.02
CA MET A 136 -6.39 -10.27 16.24
C MET A 136 -5.26 -9.42 16.87
N SER A 137 -5.20 -8.11 16.60
CA SER A 137 -4.25 -7.20 17.25
C SER A 137 -4.93 -6.29 18.28
#